data_AF-G8S987-F1
#
_entry.id   AF-G8S987-F1
#
_cell.length_a   1.000
_cell.length_b   1.000
_cell.length_c   1.000
_cell.angle_alpha   90.00
_cell.angle_beta   90.00
_cell.angle_gamma   90.00
#
_symmetry.space_group_name_H-M   'P 1'
#
loop_
_entity.id
_entity.type
_entity.pdbx_description
1 polymer ?
#
loop_
_entity_poly.entity_id
_entity_poly.type
_entity_poly.pdbx_seq_one_letter_code
_entity_poly.pdbx_strand_id
1 'polypeptide(L)'
;MHAPKISFPGAFAPESHGYPPRWAEIPGTRGCTLEALTYAGRADRFAAAGARIRGVSTQRADQLRAFAAHAALPYELLSDADGRLATALRLPTFRAGGGDRLKRLTMLIDPAGTIRDVRFPVTDPAASVDEMLDLLGGYSSGAGHIPPPG
;
A
#
# COMPACT_ATOMS: atom_id res chain seq x y z
N MET A 1 -21.39 -9.04 -4.82
CA MET A 1 -20.58 -8.95 -3.58
C MET A 1 -19.21 -8.42 -3.96
N HIS A 2 -18.94 -7.13 -3.78
CA HIS A 2 -17.69 -6.49 -4.18
C HIS A 2 -16.81 -6.25 -2.94
N ALA A 3 -15.53 -6.61 -3.02
CA ALA A 3 -14.59 -6.54 -1.91
C ALA A 3 -13.81 -5.22 -1.91
N PRO A 4 -13.86 -4.40 -0.83
CA PRO A 4 -12.93 -3.31 -0.65
C PRO A 4 -11.59 -3.88 -0.18
N LYS A 5 -10.59 -3.88 -1.06
CA LYS A 5 -9.23 -4.35 -0.77
C LYS A 5 -8.32 -3.11 -0.75
N ILE A 6 -7.25 -3.10 0.05
CA ILE A 6 -6.44 -1.91 0.36
C ILE A 6 -4.97 -2.30 0.23
N SER A 7 -4.12 -1.47 -0.39
CA SER A 7 -2.70 -1.79 -0.52
C SER A 7 -1.84 -0.54 -0.48
N PHE A 8 -0.76 -0.59 0.29
CA PHE A 8 0.01 0.56 0.76
C PHE A 8 1.26 0.81 -0.07
N PRO A 9 1.30 1.91 -0.82
CA PRO A 9 2.58 2.50 -1.15
C PRO A 9 2.60 4.00 -0.79
N GLY A 10 3.47 4.37 0.14
CA GLY A 10 3.73 5.78 0.46
C GLY A 10 4.86 6.33 -0.40
N ALA A 11 4.57 7.26 -1.31
CA ALA A 11 5.61 7.95 -2.07
C ALA A 11 5.32 9.46 -2.19
N PHE A 12 6.34 10.20 -2.61
CA PHE A 12 6.39 11.66 -2.58
C PHE A 12 6.56 12.19 -4.00
N ALA A 13 5.75 13.18 -4.38
CA ALA A 13 5.94 13.92 -5.63
C ALA A 13 7.11 14.89 -5.43
N PRO A 14 8.20 14.81 -6.20
CA PRO A 14 9.12 15.92 -6.25
C PRO A 14 8.36 17.12 -6.85
N GLU A 15 8.16 18.19 -6.07
CA GLU A 15 7.85 19.49 -6.66
C GLU A 15 9.08 20.01 -7.42
N SER A 16 8.96 21.18 -8.06
CA SER A 16 10.00 21.89 -8.85
C SER A 16 11.37 22.06 -8.16
N HIS A 17 11.49 21.74 -6.87
CA HIS A 17 12.72 21.78 -6.07
C HIS A 17 13.32 20.40 -5.76
N GLY A 18 12.81 19.32 -6.37
CA GLY A 18 13.27 17.95 -6.11
C GLY A 18 12.75 17.41 -4.77
N TYR A 19 13.29 16.26 -4.35
CA TYR A 19 12.93 15.67 -3.07
C TYR A 19 13.44 16.51 -1.88
N PRO A 20 12.77 16.47 -0.71
CA PRO A 20 13.27 17.10 0.50
C PRO A 20 14.70 16.63 0.79
N PRO A 21 15.55 17.46 1.41
CA PRO A 21 16.89 17.05 1.80
C PRO A 21 16.85 15.71 2.55
N ARG A 22 17.71 14.77 2.12
CA ARG A 22 17.84 13.41 2.67
C ARG A 22 16.66 12.46 2.44
N TRP A 23 15.73 12.78 1.54
CA TRP A 23 14.62 11.87 1.20
C TRP A 23 15.11 10.51 0.66
N ALA A 24 16.14 10.54 -0.19
CA ALA A 24 16.76 9.34 -0.74
C ALA A 24 17.52 8.50 0.31
N GLU A 25 17.78 9.07 1.49
CA GLU A 25 18.45 8.38 2.61
C GLU A 25 17.45 7.65 3.51
N ILE A 26 16.14 7.92 3.38
CA ILE A 26 15.10 7.17 4.10
C ILE A 26 15.04 5.75 3.52
N PRO A 27 15.31 4.70 4.32
CA PRO A 27 15.26 3.33 3.84
C PRO A 27 13.90 3.01 3.22
N GLY A 28 13.91 2.47 2.00
CA GLY A 28 12.71 2.02 1.30
C GLY A 28 11.99 3.05 0.43
N THR A 29 12.38 4.33 0.41
CA THR A 29 11.70 5.36 -0.42
C THR A 29 11.73 5.06 -1.92
N ARG A 30 12.86 4.57 -2.47
CA ARG A 30 12.93 4.10 -3.86
C ARG A 30 11.97 2.93 -4.14
N GLY A 31 11.86 2.01 -3.19
CA GLY A 31 10.97 0.86 -3.31
C GLY A 31 9.48 1.23 -3.16
N CYS A 32 9.14 2.30 -2.43
CA CYS A 32 7.74 2.70 -2.26
C CYS A 32 7.14 3.28 -3.54
N THR A 33 7.94 4.03 -4.31
CA THR A 33 7.53 4.45 -5.66
C THR A 33 7.38 3.25 -6.58
N LEU A 34 8.32 2.28 -6.54
CA LEU A 34 8.23 1.05 -7.34
C LEU A 34 6.93 0.28 -7.03
N GLU A 35 6.62 0.06 -5.76
CA GLU A 35 5.38 -0.61 -5.36
C GLU A 35 4.14 0.15 -5.82
N ALA A 36 4.11 1.48 -5.66
CA ALA A 36 3.00 2.32 -6.13
C ALA A 36 2.72 2.12 -7.62
N LEU A 37 3.77 2.21 -8.43
CA LEU A 37 3.68 2.06 -9.87
C LEU A 37 3.37 0.62 -10.27
N THR A 38 3.83 -0.37 -9.48
CA THR A 38 3.54 -1.79 -9.70
C THR A 38 2.06 -2.08 -9.48
N TYR A 39 1.45 -1.54 -8.42
CA TYR A 39 0.01 -1.59 -8.21
C TYR A 39 -0.76 -0.83 -9.30
N ALA A 40 -0.26 0.34 -9.73
CA ALA A 40 -0.89 1.13 -10.78
C ALA A 40 -0.95 0.35 -12.10
N GLY A 41 0.17 -0.26 -12.50
CA GLY A 41 0.25 -1.08 -13.72
C GLY A 41 -0.56 -2.38 -13.68
N ARG A 42 -1.06 -2.78 -12.49
CA ARG A 42 -1.90 -3.98 -12.29
C ARG A 42 -3.32 -3.63 -11.85
N ALA A 43 -3.68 -2.34 -11.77
CA ALA A 43 -4.93 -1.89 -11.18
C ALA A 43 -6.16 -2.52 -11.84
N ASP A 44 -6.15 -2.66 -13.16
CA ASP A 44 -7.25 -3.30 -13.91
C ASP A 44 -7.42 -4.78 -13.55
N ARG A 45 -6.32 -5.50 -13.29
CA ARG A 45 -6.38 -6.91 -12.87
C ARG A 45 -6.94 -7.04 -11.45
N PHE A 46 -6.57 -6.13 -10.55
CA PHE A 46 -7.18 -6.05 -9.22
C PHE A 46 -8.68 -5.75 -9.33
N ALA A 47 -9.07 -4.77 -10.15
CA ALA A 47 -10.47 -4.43 -10.38
C ALA A 47 -11.27 -5.63 -10.94
N ALA A 48 -10.70 -6.34 -11.92
CA ALA A 48 -11.29 -7.56 -12.49
C ALA A 48 -11.45 -8.68 -11.44
N ALA A 49 -10.53 -8.78 -10.48
CA ALA A 49 -10.63 -9.68 -9.32
C ALA A 49 -11.53 -9.14 -8.18
N GLY A 50 -12.38 -8.15 -8.49
CA GLY A 50 -13.32 -7.55 -7.54
C GLY A 50 -12.64 -6.79 -6.40
N ALA A 51 -11.44 -6.26 -6.65
CA ALA A 51 -10.64 -5.55 -5.67
C ALA A 51 -10.50 -4.07 -5.98
N ARG A 52 -10.55 -3.26 -4.92
CA ARG A 52 -10.07 -1.89 -4.96
C ARG A 52 -8.63 -1.85 -4.45
N ILE A 53 -7.91 -0.79 -4.78
CA ILE A 53 -6.59 -0.50 -4.23
C ILE A 53 -6.72 0.82 -3.47
N ARG A 54 -6.07 0.93 -2.32
CA ARG A 54 -5.94 2.19 -1.55
C ARG A 54 -4.59 2.22 -0.85
N GLY A 55 -3.75 3.19 -1.18
CA GLY A 55 -2.50 3.43 -0.47
C GLY A 55 -2.71 4.09 0.88
N VAL A 56 -1.79 3.91 1.83
CA VAL A 56 -1.76 4.71 3.05
C VAL A 56 -0.32 5.09 3.38
N SER A 57 -0.13 6.31 3.89
CA SER A 57 1.16 6.84 4.31
C SER A 57 0.98 7.81 5.47
N THR A 58 2.04 8.04 6.26
CA THR A 58 2.05 9.07 7.32
C THR A 58 2.27 10.49 6.77
N GLN A 59 2.34 10.66 5.44
CA GLN A 59 2.33 11.98 4.80
C GLN A 59 0.95 12.63 4.89
N ARG A 60 0.91 13.97 4.85
CA ARG A 60 -0.34 14.74 4.82
C ARG A 60 -1.11 14.51 3.52
N ALA A 61 -2.42 14.76 3.57
CA ALA A 61 -3.32 14.54 2.42
C ALA A 61 -2.96 15.39 1.19
N ASP A 62 -2.49 16.63 1.36
CA ASP A 62 -2.02 17.50 0.25
C ASP A 62 -0.81 16.89 -0.46
N GLN A 63 0.17 16.41 0.29
CA GLN A 63 1.37 15.77 -0.25
C GLN A 63 1.05 14.47 -1.00
N LEU A 64 0.10 13.69 -0.49
CA LEU A 64 -0.35 12.46 -1.13
C LEU A 64 -1.14 12.72 -2.41
N ARG A 65 -1.98 13.77 -2.44
CA ARG A 65 -2.67 14.19 -3.68
C ARG A 65 -1.69 14.64 -4.75
N ALA A 66 -0.69 15.45 -4.39
CA ALA A 66 0.35 15.88 -5.32
C ALA A 66 1.12 14.68 -5.89
N PHE A 67 1.47 13.70 -5.04
CA PHE A 67 2.12 12.47 -5.49
C PHE A 67 1.24 11.62 -6.40
N ALA A 68 -0.01 11.36 -6.02
CA ALA A 68 -0.94 10.58 -6.83
C ALA A 68 -1.14 11.21 -8.22
N ALA A 69 -1.25 12.54 -8.30
CA ALA A 69 -1.35 13.26 -9.56
C ALA A 69 -0.07 13.15 -10.39
N HIS A 70 1.09 13.38 -9.78
CA HIS A 70 2.40 13.29 -10.46
C HIS A 70 2.67 11.89 -11.02
N ALA A 71 2.39 10.86 -10.22
CA ALA A 71 2.60 9.45 -10.59
C ALA A 71 1.42 8.85 -11.37
N ALA A 72 0.39 9.64 -11.70
CA ALA A 72 -0.82 9.22 -12.39
C ALA A 72 -1.46 7.95 -11.80
N LEU A 73 -1.53 7.87 -10.46
CA LEU A 73 -2.04 6.67 -9.80
C LEU A 73 -3.55 6.53 -10.03
N PRO A 74 -4.05 5.34 -10.45
CA PRO A 74 -5.47 5.10 -10.69
C PRO A 74 -6.25 4.78 -9.41
N TYR A 75 -5.66 5.04 -8.23
CA TYR A 75 -6.24 4.72 -6.93
C TYR A 75 -5.92 5.79 -5.88
N GLU A 76 -6.71 5.80 -4.81
CA GLU A 76 -6.59 6.79 -3.74
C GLU A 76 -5.43 6.49 -2.78
N LEU A 77 -4.79 7.55 -2.30
CA LEU A 77 -3.85 7.49 -1.18
C LEU A 77 -4.48 8.15 0.05
N LEU A 78 -4.54 7.41 1.16
CA LEU A 78 -5.06 7.85 2.43
C LEU A 78 -3.93 8.34 3.33
N SER A 79 -4.21 9.40 4.09
CA SER A 79 -3.27 9.93 5.06
C SER A 79 -3.51 9.30 6.43
N ASP A 80 -2.45 8.79 7.05
CA ASP A 80 -2.37 8.44 8.46
C ASP A 80 -1.37 9.36 9.18
N ALA A 81 -1.41 10.67 8.88
CA ALA A 81 -0.48 11.64 9.44
C ALA A 81 -0.53 11.72 10.98
N ASP A 82 -1.68 11.42 11.57
CA ASP A 82 -1.88 11.35 13.03
C ASP A 82 -1.51 9.98 13.62
N GLY A 83 -1.13 8.99 12.80
CA GLY A 83 -0.80 7.63 13.24
C GLY A 83 -1.96 6.83 13.84
N ARG A 84 -3.21 7.21 13.56
CA ARG A 84 -4.40 6.57 14.15
C ARG A 84 -4.57 5.15 13.65
N LEU A 85 -4.39 4.92 12.35
CA LEU A 85 -4.48 3.58 11.76
C LEU A 85 -3.32 2.72 12.22
N ALA A 86 -2.09 3.25 12.15
CA ALA A 86 -0.89 2.58 12.65
C ALA A 86 -1.05 2.12 14.10
N THR A 87 -1.58 2.99 14.96
CA THR A 87 -1.83 2.68 16.37
C THR A 87 -2.93 1.65 16.54
N ALA A 88 -4.09 1.84 15.91
CA ALA A 88 -5.25 0.97 16.08
C ALA A 88 -4.97 -0.48 15.66
N LEU A 89 -4.19 -0.67 14.59
CA LEU A 89 -3.84 -1.99 14.06
C LEU A 89 -2.45 -2.46 14.51
N ARG A 90 -1.76 -1.70 15.36
CA ARG A 90 -0.38 -1.98 15.81
C ARG A 90 0.57 -2.25 14.63
N LEU A 91 0.42 -1.47 13.55
CA LEU A 91 1.21 -1.64 12.34
C LEU A 91 2.70 -1.40 12.63
N PRO A 92 3.60 -2.14 11.98
CA PRO A 92 5.02 -1.95 12.16
C PRO A 92 5.46 -0.57 11.65
N THR A 93 6.16 0.19 12.50
CA THR A 93 6.69 1.52 12.16
C THR A 93 8.21 1.58 12.33
N PHE A 94 8.82 2.62 11.78
CA PHE A 94 10.21 3.01 12.02
C PHE A 94 10.35 4.54 11.99
N ARG A 95 11.43 5.07 12.56
CA ARG A 95 11.70 6.52 12.57
C ARG A 95 12.57 6.94 11.40
N ALA A 96 12.10 7.91 10.62
CA ALA A 96 12.88 8.53 9.56
C ALA A 96 12.33 9.91 9.18
N GLY A 97 13.22 10.84 8.81
CA GLY A 97 12.83 12.19 8.39
C GLY A 97 12.06 12.96 9.47
N GLY A 98 12.45 12.80 10.75
CA GLY A 98 11.88 13.53 11.87
C GLY A 98 10.54 12.99 12.43
N GLY A 99 10.05 11.85 11.94
CA GLY A 99 8.80 11.26 12.43
C GLY A 99 8.68 9.76 12.19
N ASP A 100 7.55 9.20 12.64
CA ASP A 100 7.23 7.79 12.46
C ASP A 100 6.70 7.52 11.03
N ARG A 101 7.16 6.42 10.46
CA ARG A 101 6.83 5.94 9.12
C ARG A 101 6.34 4.50 9.22
N LEU A 102 5.36 4.15 8.39
CA LEU A 102 4.92 2.76 8.24
C LEU A 102 6.03 1.95 7.58
N LYS A 103 6.34 0.77 8.11
CA LYS A 103 7.09 -0.23 7.34
C LYS A 103 6.19 -0.75 6.22
N ARG A 104 6.81 -1.13 5.09
CA ARG A 104 6.10 -1.65 3.92
C ARG A 104 5.34 -2.93 4.27
N LEU A 105 4.04 -2.91 4.02
CA LEU A 105 3.16 -4.07 4.16
C LEU A 105 1.97 -3.93 3.22
N THR A 106 1.36 -5.05 2.82
CA THR A 106 0.06 -5.07 2.13
C THR A 106 -0.93 -5.85 2.97
N MET A 107 -2.19 -5.41 3.07
CA MET A 107 -3.25 -6.13 3.77
C MET A 107 -4.42 -6.40 2.86
N LEU A 108 -4.85 -7.66 2.78
CA LEU A 108 -6.12 -7.98 2.17
C LEU A 108 -7.24 -7.79 3.18
N ILE A 109 -8.20 -6.91 2.88
CA ILE A 109 -9.36 -6.64 3.75
C ILE A 109 -10.62 -7.03 3.01
N ASP A 110 -11.59 -7.60 3.71
CA ASP A 110 -12.90 -7.97 3.14
C ASP A 110 -13.97 -6.87 3.40
N PRO A 111 -15.18 -6.99 2.81
CA PRO A 111 -16.26 -6.02 3.04
C PRO A 111 -16.70 -5.84 4.49
N ALA A 112 -16.50 -6.84 5.35
CA ALA A 112 -16.84 -6.77 6.76
C ALA A 112 -15.74 -6.09 7.58
N GLY A 113 -14.64 -5.67 6.95
CA GLY A 113 -13.49 -5.06 7.60
C GLY A 113 -12.52 -6.08 8.22
N THR A 114 -12.65 -7.37 7.89
CA THR A 114 -11.73 -8.41 8.38
C THR A 114 -10.48 -8.44 7.52
N ILE A 115 -9.31 -8.40 8.17
CA ILE A 115 -8.03 -8.64 7.51
C ILE A 115 -7.93 -10.14 7.21
N ARG A 116 -7.87 -10.51 5.93
CA ARG A 116 -7.81 -11.89 5.44
C ARG A 116 -6.39 -12.37 5.16
N ASP A 117 -5.48 -11.46 4.86
CA ASP A 117 -4.07 -11.76 4.63
C ASP A 117 -3.22 -10.51 4.87
N VAL A 118 -1.96 -10.70 5.28
CA VAL A 118 -0.97 -9.64 5.45
C VAL A 118 0.35 -10.08 4.82
N ARG A 119 0.92 -9.24 3.95
CA ARG A 119 2.29 -9.37 3.46
C ARG A 119 3.20 -8.47 4.26
N PHE A 120 4.01 -9.06 5.13
CA PHE A 120 5.06 -8.41 5.91
C PHE A 120 6.03 -9.47 6.45
N PRO A 121 7.36 -9.24 6.45
CA PRO A 121 8.06 -8.11 5.83
C PRO A 121 8.05 -8.22 4.30
N VAL A 122 7.94 -7.08 3.62
CA VAL A 122 8.06 -7.04 2.15
C VAL A 122 9.48 -6.63 1.76
N THR A 123 10.24 -7.59 1.24
CA THR A 123 11.63 -7.41 0.77
C THR A 123 11.71 -7.15 -0.73
N ASP A 124 10.83 -7.78 -1.52
CA ASP A 124 10.62 -7.51 -2.94
C ASP A 124 9.20 -6.92 -3.14
N PRO A 125 9.09 -5.60 -3.35
CA PRO A 125 7.79 -4.96 -3.53
C PRO A 125 7.05 -5.42 -4.78
N ALA A 126 7.76 -5.72 -5.87
CA ALA A 126 7.13 -6.08 -7.12
C ALA A 126 6.51 -7.48 -7.03
N ALA A 127 7.28 -8.45 -6.52
CA ALA A 127 6.80 -9.80 -6.27
C ALA A 127 5.62 -9.81 -5.30
N SER A 128 5.67 -9.00 -4.24
CA SER A 128 4.57 -8.94 -3.25
C SER A 128 3.24 -8.46 -3.85
N VAL A 129 3.26 -7.58 -4.87
CA VAL A 129 2.05 -7.18 -5.60
C VAL A 129 1.46 -8.35 -6.41
N ASP A 130 2.33 -9.12 -7.09
CA ASP A 130 1.91 -10.29 -7.86
C ASP A 130 1.32 -11.38 -6.95
N GLU A 131 1.97 -11.68 -5.83
CA GLU A 131 1.48 -12.61 -4.82
C GLU A 131 0.10 -12.21 -4.26
N MET A 132 -0.11 -10.91 -4.05
CA MET A 132 -1.41 -10.41 -3.60
C MET A 132 -2.46 -10.61 -4.67
N LEU A 133 -2.14 -10.38 -5.95
CA LEU A 133 -3.08 -10.59 -7.05
C LEU A 133 -3.43 -12.08 -7.24
N ASP A 134 -2.45 -12.97 -7.13
CA ASP A 134 -2.67 -14.43 -7.20
C ASP A 134 -3.58 -14.92 -6.07
N LEU A 135 -3.36 -14.41 -4.85
CA LEU A 135 -4.22 -14.68 -3.71
C LEU A 135 -5.69 -14.28 -4.01
N LEU A 136 -5.92 -13.15 -4.67
CA LEU A 136 -7.27 -12.73 -5.05
C LEU A 136 -7.92 -13.62 -6.10
N GLY A 137 -7.12 -14.17 -7.03
CA GLY A 137 -7.57 -15.18 -7.97
C GLY A 137 -8.13 -16.40 -7.24
N GLY A 138 -7.44 -16.84 -6.17
CA GLY A 138 -7.92 -17.92 -5.29
C GLY A 138 -9.26 -17.63 -4.62
N TYR A 139 -9.46 -16.42 -4.10
CA TYR A 139 -10.72 -16.02 -3.48
C TYR A 139 -11.89 -15.86 -4.47
N SER A 140 -11.61 -15.50 -5.73
CA SER A 140 -12.64 -15.26 -6.76
C SER A 140 -13.15 -16.55 -7.41
N SER A 141 -12.36 -17.62 -7.34
CA SER A 141 -12.61 -18.90 -8.01
C SER A 141 -13.51 -19.88 -7.22
N GLY A 142 -14.03 -19.49 -6.05
CA GLY A 142 -15.00 -20.32 -5.32
C GLY A 142 -14.41 -21.45 -4.47
N ALA A 143 -13.28 -21.23 -3.79
CA ALA A 143 -12.90 -22.04 -2.64
C ALA A 143 -12.47 -21.12 -1.50
N GLY A 144 -13.35 -20.94 -0.52
CA GLY A 144 -13.01 -20.36 0.78
C GLY A 144 -12.10 -21.29 1.58
N HIS A 145 -10.95 -21.66 1.04
CA HIS A 145 -9.89 -22.31 1.80
C HIS A 145 -8.90 -21.23 2.21
N ILE A 146 -9.05 -20.75 3.44
CA ILE A 146 -8.02 -20.00 4.14
C ILE A 146 -7.05 -21.05 4.68
N PRO A 147 -5.84 -21.22 4.13
CA PRO A 147 -4.85 -22.07 4.78
C PRO A 147 -4.52 -21.48 6.16
N PRO A 148 -4.40 -22.31 7.21
CA PRO A 148 -4.04 -21.81 8.52
C PRO A 148 -2.64 -21.17 8.49
N PRO A 149 -2.38 -20.14 9.32
CA PRO A 149 -1.02 -19.63 9.46
C PRO A 149 -0.12 -20.77 9.97
N GLY A 150 1.01 -20.98 9.28
CA GLY A 150 2.08 -21.86 9.74
C GLY A 150 2.83 -21.30 10.94
#